data_AF-A0A2U0TH75-F1
#
_entry.id   AF-A0A2U0TH75-F1
#
_cell.length_a   1.000
_cell.length_b   1.000
_cell.length_c   1.000
_cell.angle_alpha   90.00
_cell.angle_beta   90.00
_cell.angle_gamma   90.00
#
_symmetry.space_group_name_H-M   'P 1'
#
loop_
_entity.id
_entity.type
_entity.pdbx_description
1 polymer ?
#
loop_
_entity_poly.entity_id
_entity_poly.type
_entity_poly.pdbx_seq_one_letter_code
_entity_poly.pdbx_strand_id
1 'polypeptide(L)'
;MAKIVQTLNQVIQSIIANKDGNIKITNDGNKVTVDLAKDIKVDSVTAGDTTINNDGLTIKDGPSVTKDGINAAGNKITNVAPGTDGTDAVNVDQLNTATTAVKDSTTWKVNTAGQVDEGKAAESVSNQTVTVNHGVNTKVSDVKKDADGNYSYEIDVTGLPMEYVDEKGNTLVNIGGNFFSQTDNADGTKTLTPSKPAKVRISSDKPMQLTNVADGEVSENSTDAVNGSQLYEVKNSGLTFAGDEGEFKSPLGSKVTVSGGVKDSSKLTNNNIGVVAKDGKLDVKLAKALTDLTSAEFKDSDGNVTNVDGKGISITGNNGKTTSLTADGLNNGGNRITNVAPGIKDTDAVNVAQLRGTANNLNNRINKVDRNARAGTASALAAATLPQAYLPGKSLVALGGSTYGGETGIALGASTISDGGNWILKGSATSNSRGKLGAGVAVGYQW
;
A
#
# COMPACT_ATOMS: atom_id res chain seq x y z
N MET A 1 33.79 -79.05 143.43
CA MET A 1 33.47 -79.20 141.99
C MET A 1 32.59 -78.08 141.43
N ALA A 2 31.47 -77.70 142.04
CA ALA A 2 30.56 -76.66 141.52
C ALA A 2 31.23 -75.30 141.21
N LYS A 3 32.15 -74.83 142.07
CA LYS A 3 32.87 -73.56 141.88
C LYS A 3 33.79 -73.55 140.65
N ILE A 4 34.42 -74.69 140.36
CA ILE A 4 35.31 -74.87 139.19
C ILE A 4 34.48 -74.85 137.90
N VAL A 5 33.33 -75.53 137.88
CA VAL A 5 32.41 -75.55 136.73
C VAL A 5 31.84 -74.15 136.44
N GLN A 6 31.51 -73.39 137.48
CA GLN A 6 31.00 -72.02 137.32
C GLN A 6 32.08 -71.06 136.80
N THR A 7 33.31 -71.15 137.32
CA THR A 7 34.45 -70.37 136.80
C THR A 7 34.79 -70.76 135.36
N LEU A 8 34.77 -72.05 135.02
CA LEU A 8 34.98 -72.52 133.65
C LEU A 8 33.90 -72.01 132.70
N ASN A 9 32.62 -72.06 133.08
CA ASN A 9 31.53 -71.59 132.23
C ASN A 9 31.56 -70.06 132.05
N GLN A 10 31.97 -69.32 133.07
CA GLN A 10 32.12 -67.86 133.01
C GLN A 10 33.33 -67.44 132.16
N VAL A 11 34.43 -68.20 132.23
CA VAL A 11 35.60 -68.04 131.35
C VAL A 11 35.21 -68.35 129.90
N ILE A 12 34.47 -69.44 129.65
CA ILE A 12 33.96 -69.80 128.31
C ILE A 12 33.06 -68.68 127.75
N GLN A 13 32.10 -68.16 128.52
CA GLN A 13 31.24 -67.04 128.08
C GLN A 13 32.05 -65.75 127.81
N SER A 14 33.10 -65.47 128.60
CA SER A 14 33.97 -64.30 128.38
C SER A 14 34.88 -64.43 127.16
N ILE A 15 35.32 -65.64 126.83
CA ILE A 15 36.12 -65.95 125.63
C ILE A 15 35.24 -65.87 124.36
N ILE A 16 33.94 -66.08 124.51
CA ILE A 16 32.94 -66.12 123.42
C ILE A 16 32.21 -64.77 123.23
N ALA A 17 32.49 -63.76 124.07
CA ALA A 17 31.80 -62.46 124.02
C ALA A 17 32.29 -61.58 122.85
N ASN A 18 31.47 -61.43 121.80
CA ASN A 18 31.62 -60.38 120.81
C ASN A 18 30.95 -59.08 121.34
N LYS A 19 31.71 -57.96 121.40
CA LYS A 19 31.24 -56.65 121.89
C LYS A 19 30.45 -55.82 120.88
N ASP A 20 30.67 -56.01 119.58
CA ASP A 20 29.96 -55.29 118.52
C ASP A 20 28.60 -55.90 118.18
N GLY A 21 28.36 -57.15 118.60
CA GLY A 21 27.09 -57.85 118.43
C GLY A 21 26.87 -58.43 117.03
N ASN A 22 27.83 -58.28 116.12
CA ASN A 22 27.72 -58.73 114.73
C ASN A 22 27.93 -60.25 114.58
N ILE A 23 28.72 -60.86 115.46
CA ILE A 23 28.94 -62.30 115.47
C ILE A 23 28.26 -62.89 116.70
N LYS A 24 27.28 -63.77 116.47
CA LYS A 24 26.65 -64.57 117.50
C LYS A 24 27.39 -65.90 117.60
N ILE A 25 27.98 -66.17 118.74
CA ILE A 25 28.65 -67.43 118.99
C ILE A 25 27.85 -68.20 120.04
N THR A 26 27.44 -69.41 119.70
CA THR A 26 26.75 -70.34 120.61
C THR A 26 27.56 -71.61 120.77
N ASN A 27 27.62 -72.15 121.98
CA ASN A 27 28.37 -73.37 122.29
C ASN A 27 27.44 -74.34 123.04
N ASP A 28 27.17 -75.50 122.47
CA ASP A 28 26.29 -76.53 123.05
C ASP A 28 27.04 -77.68 123.73
N GLY A 29 28.35 -77.50 123.97
CA GLY A 29 29.21 -78.45 124.66
C GLY A 29 30.21 -79.12 123.73
N ASN A 30 29.74 -79.80 122.69
CA ASN A 30 30.61 -80.46 121.70
C ASN A 30 30.68 -79.72 120.35
N LYS A 31 29.82 -78.72 120.10
CA LYS A 31 29.81 -77.92 118.88
C LYS A 31 29.75 -76.43 119.21
N VAL A 32 30.67 -75.67 118.62
CA VAL A 32 30.61 -74.20 118.59
C VAL A 32 30.00 -73.81 117.26
N THR A 33 28.91 -73.03 117.31
CA THR A 33 28.25 -72.46 116.14
C THR A 33 28.54 -70.98 116.10
N VAL A 34 29.12 -70.52 115.00
CA VAL A 34 29.42 -69.11 114.74
C VAL A 34 28.46 -68.65 113.67
N ASP A 35 27.52 -67.80 114.07
CA ASP A 35 26.49 -67.25 113.21
C ASP A 35 26.70 -65.74 113.04
N LEU A 36 26.39 -65.24 111.86
CA LEU A 36 26.27 -63.81 111.63
C LEU A 36 24.93 -63.33 112.21
N ALA A 37 24.92 -62.20 112.91
CA ALA A 37 23.66 -61.56 113.30
C ALA A 37 22.85 -61.18 112.03
N LYS A 38 21.51 -61.18 112.15
CA LYS A 38 20.64 -60.84 111.01
C LYS A 38 20.83 -59.40 110.54
N ASP A 39 21.05 -58.49 111.49
CA ASP A 39 21.41 -57.10 111.23
C ASP A 39 22.86 -56.91 111.66
N ILE A 40 23.67 -56.33 110.78
CA ILE A 40 25.10 -56.12 111.01
C ILE A 40 25.39 -54.62 110.99
N LYS A 41 26.04 -54.13 112.04
CA LYS A 41 26.45 -52.73 112.16
C LYS A 41 27.94 -52.62 111.91
N VAL A 42 28.29 -51.98 110.80
CA VAL A 42 29.66 -51.72 110.37
C VAL A 42 29.77 -50.30 109.84
N ASP A 43 30.95 -49.69 109.97
CA ASP A 43 31.20 -48.34 109.45
C ASP A 43 31.34 -48.34 107.91
N SER A 44 31.83 -49.43 107.35
CA SER A 44 31.85 -49.69 105.91
C SER A 44 31.82 -51.19 105.59
N VAL A 45 31.35 -51.51 104.38
CA VAL A 45 31.51 -52.82 103.75
C VAL A 45 32.29 -52.62 102.47
N THR A 46 33.40 -53.35 102.32
CA THR A 46 34.15 -53.39 101.06
C THR A 46 34.06 -54.81 100.48
N ALA A 47 33.51 -54.92 99.28
CA ALA A 47 33.40 -56.16 98.52
C ALA A 47 34.03 -55.94 97.13
N GLY A 48 35.28 -56.35 96.97
CA GLY A 48 36.08 -56.01 95.79
C GLY A 48 36.22 -54.49 95.64
N ASP A 49 35.91 -53.96 94.46
CA ASP A 49 35.94 -52.52 94.16
C ASP A 49 34.71 -51.76 94.69
N THR A 50 33.72 -52.45 95.27
CA THR A 50 32.52 -51.82 95.84
C THR A 50 32.73 -51.45 97.29
N THR A 51 32.48 -50.19 97.62
CA THR A 51 32.46 -49.66 98.99
C THR A 51 31.05 -49.18 99.32
N ILE A 52 30.49 -49.66 100.42
CA ILE A 52 29.25 -49.16 101.02
C ILE A 52 29.63 -48.51 102.35
N ASN A 53 29.38 -47.21 102.50
CA ASN A 53 29.70 -46.46 103.71
C ASN A 53 28.66 -45.34 103.93
N ASN A 54 28.96 -44.41 104.84
CA ASN A 54 28.08 -43.29 105.16
C ASN A 54 27.84 -42.30 104.00
N ASP A 55 28.63 -42.35 102.93
CA ASP A 55 28.46 -41.52 101.74
C ASP A 55 27.59 -42.20 100.67
N GLY A 56 27.44 -43.53 100.73
CA GLY A 56 26.59 -44.34 99.86
C GLY A 56 27.29 -45.60 99.34
N LEU A 57 26.93 -46.02 98.12
CA LEU A 57 27.56 -47.11 97.38
C LEU A 57 28.48 -46.53 96.30
N THR A 58 29.75 -46.92 96.30
CA THR A 58 30.73 -46.52 95.28
C THR A 58 31.41 -47.74 94.70
N ILE A 59 31.48 -47.85 93.38
CA ILE A 59 32.35 -48.82 92.71
C ILE A 59 33.56 -48.05 92.20
N LYS A 60 34.77 -48.43 92.60
CA LYS A 60 36.01 -47.80 92.14
C LYS A 60 36.07 -47.83 90.61
N ASP A 61 36.34 -46.67 89.99
CA ASP A 61 36.37 -46.49 88.53
C ASP A 61 35.05 -46.89 87.83
N GLY A 62 33.94 -46.94 88.56
CA GLY A 62 32.63 -47.36 88.09
C GLY A 62 31.48 -46.51 88.66
N PRO A 63 30.22 -46.94 88.46
CA PRO A 63 29.06 -46.21 88.92
C PRO A 63 29.01 -46.03 90.45
N SER A 64 28.38 -44.95 90.90
CA SER A 64 28.13 -44.69 92.31
C SER A 64 26.71 -44.17 92.56
N VAL A 65 26.22 -44.45 93.77
CA VAL A 65 24.99 -43.92 94.35
C VAL A 65 25.35 -43.32 95.69
N THR A 66 25.50 -42.00 95.73
CA THR A 66 25.92 -41.26 96.94
C THR A 66 24.87 -40.23 97.35
N LYS A 67 25.11 -39.53 98.47
CA LYS A 67 24.27 -38.39 98.89
C LYS A 67 24.21 -37.26 97.86
N ASP A 68 25.21 -37.16 96.98
CA ASP A 68 25.26 -36.16 95.91
C ASP A 68 24.47 -36.58 94.66
N GLY A 69 23.98 -37.83 94.62
CA GLY A 69 23.14 -38.36 93.55
C GLY A 69 23.70 -39.64 92.93
N ILE A 70 23.30 -39.89 91.69
CA ILE A 70 23.70 -41.08 90.93
C ILE A 70 24.70 -40.64 89.86
N ASN A 71 25.88 -41.26 89.85
CA ASN A 71 26.88 -41.06 88.79
C ASN A 71 27.10 -42.39 88.06
N ALA A 72 26.84 -42.42 86.76
CA ALA A 72 27.03 -43.62 85.93
C ALA A 72 28.50 -43.84 85.49
N ALA A 73 29.42 -42.93 85.83
CA ALA A 73 30.82 -42.94 85.40
C ALA A 73 30.99 -43.03 83.87
N GLY A 74 30.12 -42.34 83.12
CA GLY A 74 30.11 -42.35 81.66
C GLY A 74 29.53 -43.61 81.01
N ASN A 75 29.06 -44.58 81.80
CA ASN A 75 28.39 -45.77 81.28
C ASN A 75 26.96 -45.48 80.81
N LYS A 76 26.44 -46.31 79.90
CA LYS A 76 25.05 -46.25 79.47
C LYS A 76 24.12 -46.70 80.61
N ILE A 77 23.06 -45.95 80.84
CA ILE A 77 21.94 -46.39 81.68
C ILE A 77 20.90 -47.02 80.76
N THR A 78 20.67 -48.33 80.91
CA THR A 78 19.73 -49.08 80.07
C THR A 78 18.45 -49.41 80.85
N ASN A 79 17.37 -49.73 80.15
CA ASN A 79 16.05 -50.04 80.72
C ASN A 79 15.39 -48.89 81.50
N VAL A 80 15.61 -47.65 81.04
CA VAL A 80 14.89 -46.47 81.53
C VAL A 80 13.55 -46.37 80.78
N ALA A 81 12.45 -46.61 81.48
CA ALA A 81 11.10 -46.40 80.94
C ALA A 81 10.89 -44.92 80.57
N PRO A 82 9.99 -44.61 79.62
CA PRO A 82 9.65 -43.22 79.31
C PRO A 82 9.18 -42.48 80.57
N GLY A 83 9.75 -41.30 80.82
CA GLY A 83 9.30 -40.44 81.91
C GLY A 83 7.90 -39.90 81.65
N THR A 84 7.04 -39.92 82.66
CA THR A 84 5.65 -39.40 82.59
C THR A 84 5.47 -38.13 83.40
N ASP A 85 6.21 -37.98 84.50
CA ASP A 85 6.19 -36.80 85.34
C ASP A 85 7.34 -35.85 85.01
N GLY A 86 7.19 -34.55 85.32
CA GLY A 86 8.16 -33.52 84.97
C GLY A 86 9.55 -33.64 85.62
N THR A 87 9.72 -34.57 86.56
CA THR A 87 10.99 -34.86 87.26
C THR A 87 11.61 -36.19 86.88
N ASP A 88 10.98 -36.97 85.99
CA ASP A 88 11.51 -38.25 85.53
C ASP A 88 12.70 -38.05 84.59
N ALA A 89 13.57 -39.08 84.51
CA ALA A 89 14.59 -39.13 83.48
C ALA A 89 13.95 -39.41 82.12
N VAL A 90 14.37 -38.66 81.09
CA VAL A 90 13.94 -38.91 79.70
C VAL A 90 14.86 -39.92 79.02
N ASN A 91 14.28 -40.84 78.25
CA ASN A 91 15.05 -41.76 77.42
C ASN A 91 15.27 -41.21 75.99
N VAL A 92 16.15 -41.86 75.23
CA VAL A 92 16.51 -41.41 73.87
C VAL A 92 15.32 -41.45 72.91
N ASP A 93 14.35 -42.34 73.10
CA ASP A 93 13.14 -42.42 72.27
C ASP A 93 12.25 -41.19 72.45
N GLN A 94 12.09 -40.69 73.68
CA GLN A 94 11.38 -39.42 73.94
C GLN A 94 12.09 -38.22 73.29
N LEU A 95 13.42 -38.17 73.36
CA LEU A 95 14.21 -37.13 72.69
C LEU A 95 14.08 -37.21 71.17
N ASN A 96 14.12 -38.41 70.58
CA ASN A 96 13.94 -38.61 69.15
C ASN A 96 12.52 -38.21 68.71
N THR A 97 11.50 -38.54 69.49
CA THR A 97 10.11 -38.13 69.23
C THR A 97 9.97 -36.61 69.22
N ALA A 98 10.53 -35.92 70.23
CA ALA A 98 10.54 -34.47 70.28
C ALA A 98 11.33 -33.85 69.10
N THR A 99 12.46 -34.45 68.72
CA THR A 99 13.30 -33.99 67.60
C THR A 99 12.58 -34.12 66.26
N THR A 100 11.86 -35.23 66.04
CA THR A 100 11.06 -35.45 64.83
C THR A 100 9.92 -34.44 64.74
N ALA A 101 9.18 -34.22 65.84
CA ALA A 101 8.10 -33.22 65.88
C ALA A 101 8.58 -31.80 65.52
N VAL A 102 9.79 -31.42 65.93
CA VAL A 102 10.40 -30.11 65.59
C VAL A 102 10.83 -30.01 64.12
N LYS A 103 11.29 -31.12 63.51
CA LYS A 103 11.65 -31.13 62.07
C LYS A 103 10.42 -30.96 61.18
N ASP A 104 9.29 -31.55 61.59
CA ASP A 104 8.06 -31.54 60.79
C ASP A 104 7.27 -30.21 60.90
N SER A 105 7.58 -29.33 61.85
CA SER A 105 6.84 -28.08 62.08
C SER A 105 7.24 -26.91 61.16
N THR A 106 8.14 -27.11 60.20
CA THR A 106 8.70 -26.04 59.34
C THR A 106 8.51 -26.34 57.85
N THR A 107 7.29 -26.67 57.47
CA THR A 107 6.93 -26.89 56.08
C THR A 107 6.41 -25.62 55.42
N TRP A 108 6.63 -25.47 54.11
CA TRP A 108 6.05 -24.41 53.29
C TRP A 108 5.18 -25.01 52.20
N LYS A 109 4.03 -24.37 51.96
CA LYS A 109 3.10 -24.68 50.87
C LYS A 109 2.99 -23.44 49.99
N VAL A 110 3.18 -23.61 48.69
CA VAL A 110 2.98 -22.53 47.72
C VAL A 110 1.58 -22.67 47.13
N ASN A 111 0.68 -21.76 47.51
CA ASN A 111 -0.63 -21.62 46.88
C ASN A 111 -0.57 -20.50 45.86
N THR A 112 -1.12 -20.72 44.66
CA THR A 112 -1.30 -19.66 43.66
C THR A 112 -2.76 -19.21 43.64
N ALA A 113 -3.00 -17.92 43.44
CA ALA A 113 -4.37 -17.37 43.42
C ALA A 113 -5.21 -18.08 42.34
N GLY A 114 -6.36 -18.63 42.72
CA GLY A 114 -7.29 -19.32 41.81
C GLY A 114 -7.05 -20.81 41.61
N GLN A 115 -5.99 -21.39 42.18
CA GLN A 115 -5.83 -22.84 42.30
C GLN A 115 -6.02 -23.26 43.76
N VAL A 116 -7.18 -23.84 44.08
CA VAL A 116 -7.38 -24.56 45.34
C VAL A 116 -6.78 -25.95 45.13
N ASP A 117 -5.52 -26.13 45.52
CA ASP A 117 -4.79 -27.38 45.36
C ASP A 117 -5.31 -28.44 46.35
N GLU A 118 -6.35 -29.17 45.97
CA GLU A 118 -6.60 -30.50 46.53
C GLU A 118 -5.42 -31.42 46.15
N GLY A 119 -4.49 -31.65 47.10
CA GLY A 119 -3.53 -32.75 47.00
C GLY A 119 -2.03 -32.40 46.97
N LYS A 120 -1.62 -31.13 47.06
CA LYS A 120 -0.17 -30.80 47.20
C LYS A 120 0.27 -30.84 48.66
N ALA A 121 1.26 -31.70 48.93
CA ALA A 121 1.87 -31.84 50.25
C ALA A 121 2.72 -30.62 50.60
N ALA A 122 2.87 -30.34 51.89
CA ALA A 122 3.79 -29.32 52.38
C ALA A 122 5.22 -29.84 52.24
N GLU A 123 6.14 -29.01 51.76
CA GLU A 123 7.56 -29.36 51.65
C GLU A 123 8.33 -28.79 52.85
N SER A 124 9.19 -29.57 53.49
CA SER A 124 9.99 -29.12 54.64
C SER A 124 11.09 -28.15 54.23
N VAL A 125 11.09 -26.92 54.76
CA VAL A 125 12.03 -25.84 54.37
C VAL A 125 12.85 -25.27 55.54
N SER A 126 12.94 -25.97 56.67
CA SER A 126 13.70 -25.52 57.86
C SER A 126 15.05 -24.90 57.50
N ASN A 127 15.24 -23.63 57.87
CA ASN A 127 16.51 -22.88 57.76
C ASN A 127 17.10 -22.81 56.33
N GLN A 128 16.26 -22.95 55.29
CA GLN A 128 16.64 -22.82 53.88
C GLN A 128 16.09 -21.51 53.30
N THR A 129 16.81 -20.93 52.33
CA THR A 129 16.34 -19.76 51.59
C THR A 129 15.57 -20.20 50.36
N VAL A 130 14.37 -19.67 50.19
CA VAL A 130 13.63 -19.77 48.92
C VAL A 130 13.96 -18.54 48.08
N THR A 131 14.58 -18.75 46.92
CA THR A 131 14.85 -17.69 45.95
C THR A 131 13.83 -17.74 44.83
N VAL A 132 13.09 -16.65 44.64
CA VAL A 132 12.22 -16.47 43.46
C VAL A 132 13.02 -15.68 42.43
N ASN A 133 13.52 -16.39 41.41
CA ASN A 133 14.17 -15.75 40.27
C ASN A 133 13.11 -15.22 39.30
N HIS A 134 13.16 -13.94 38.96
CA HIS A 134 12.21 -13.31 38.03
C HIS A 134 12.91 -12.85 36.74
N GLY A 135 12.13 -12.76 35.66
CA GLY A 135 12.61 -12.30 34.36
C GLY A 135 12.66 -10.77 34.23
N VAL A 136 13.20 -10.29 33.10
CA VAL A 136 13.42 -8.86 32.81
C VAL A 136 12.12 -8.02 32.83
N ASN A 137 11.00 -8.61 32.42
CA ASN A 137 9.70 -7.93 32.31
C ASN A 137 8.74 -8.25 33.46
N THR A 138 9.27 -8.84 34.53
CA THR A 138 8.49 -9.21 35.72
C THR A 138 9.17 -8.62 36.95
N LYS A 139 8.37 -8.12 37.89
CA LYS A 139 8.83 -7.64 39.18
C LYS A 139 8.15 -8.45 40.28
N VAL A 140 8.88 -8.79 41.33
CA VAL A 140 8.33 -9.45 42.52
C VAL A 140 8.28 -8.44 43.65
N SER A 141 7.16 -8.38 44.37
CA SER A 141 7.05 -7.52 45.55
C SER A 141 7.87 -8.05 46.72
N ASP A 142 8.02 -7.21 47.76
CA ASP A 142 8.46 -7.71 49.06
C ASP A 142 7.44 -8.73 49.62
N VAL A 143 7.93 -9.66 50.42
CA VAL A 143 7.09 -10.66 51.10
C VAL A 143 6.32 -9.99 52.24
N LYS A 144 4.99 -10.11 52.20
CA LYS A 144 4.06 -9.65 53.24
C LYS A 144 3.66 -10.82 54.12
N LYS A 145 3.43 -10.57 55.41
CA LYS A 145 2.90 -11.55 56.37
C LYS A 145 1.51 -11.10 56.85
N ASP A 146 0.53 -11.99 56.83
CA ASP A 146 -0.82 -11.70 57.34
C ASP A 146 -0.95 -11.97 58.85
N ALA A 147 -2.13 -11.70 59.40
CA ALA A 147 -2.43 -11.87 60.82
C ALA A 147 -2.44 -13.34 61.28
N ASP A 148 -2.71 -14.27 60.36
CA ASP A 148 -2.73 -15.72 60.61
C ASP A 148 -1.34 -16.35 60.47
N GLY A 149 -0.35 -15.57 60.03
CA GLY A 149 1.04 -15.96 59.91
C GLY A 149 1.46 -16.47 58.52
N ASN A 150 0.58 -16.38 57.52
CA ASN A 150 0.91 -16.76 56.14
C ASN A 150 1.72 -15.66 55.46
N TYR A 151 2.56 -16.08 54.51
CA TYR A 151 3.39 -15.19 53.72
C TYR A 151 2.85 -15.10 52.29
N SER A 152 2.82 -13.90 51.72
CA SER A 152 2.38 -13.63 50.35
C SER A 152 3.33 -12.65 49.65
N TYR A 153 3.41 -12.74 48.34
CA TYR A 153 4.09 -11.77 47.48
C TYR A 153 3.35 -11.70 46.15
N GLU A 154 3.49 -10.58 45.45
CA GLU A 154 2.84 -10.34 44.18
C GLU A 154 3.89 -10.42 43.06
N ILE A 155 3.50 -11.01 41.93
CA ILE A 155 4.30 -10.98 40.70
C ILE A 155 3.61 -10.00 39.75
N ASP A 156 4.28 -8.89 39.50
CA ASP A 156 3.85 -7.84 38.59
C ASP A 156 4.44 -8.09 37.20
N VAL A 157 3.57 -8.15 36.20
CA VAL A 157 3.90 -8.38 34.78
C VAL A 157 3.63 -7.13 33.93
N THR A 158 3.38 -5.96 34.54
CA THR A 158 3.09 -4.68 33.87
C THR A 158 4.15 -4.21 32.87
N GLY A 159 5.35 -4.80 32.88
CA GLY A 159 6.40 -4.54 31.89
C GLY A 159 6.16 -5.16 30.51
N LEU A 160 5.17 -6.04 30.34
CA LEU A 160 4.82 -6.60 29.03
C LEU A 160 3.72 -5.75 28.39
N PRO A 161 3.94 -5.16 27.21
CA PRO A 161 2.93 -4.36 26.52
C PRO A 161 1.83 -5.24 25.91
N MET A 162 1.70 -6.52 26.27
CA MET A 162 0.82 -7.47 25.62
C MET A 162 -0.19 -8.04 26.60
N GLU A 163 -1.45 -7.86 26.26
CA GLU A 163 -2.59 -8.30 27.06
C GLU A 163 -3.49 -9.24 26.25
N TYR A 164 -4.02 -10.25 26.91
CA TYR A 164 -5.17 -10.99 26.40
C TYR A 164 -6.43 -10.26 26.86
N VAL A 165 -7.40 -10.09 25.97
CA VAL A 165 -8.68 -9.48 26.30
C VAL A 165 -9.84 -10.37 25.89
N ASP A 166 -10.93 -10.32 26.65
CA ASP A 166 -12.18 -10.98 26.29
C ASP A 166 -12.90 -10.25 25.14
N GLU A 167 -14.07 -10.77 24.71
CA GLU A 167 -14.89 -10.15 23.66
C GLU A 167 -15.36 -8.73 24.00
N LYS A 168 -15.45 -8.40 25.30
CA LYS A 168 -15.87 -7.09 25.80
C LYS A 168 -14.70 -6.12 25.96
N GLY A 169 -13.46 -6.59 25.79
CA GLY A 169 -12.24 -5.80 25.91
C GLY A 169 -11.65 -5.74 27.31
N ASN A 170 -12.12 -6.56 28.25
CA ASN A 170 -11.53 -6.63 29.60
C ASN A 170 -10.23 -7.44 29.57
N THR A 171 -9.20 -6.95 30.26
CA THR A 171 -7.91 -7.64 30.39
C THR A 171 -8.06 -8.95 31.15
N LEU A 172 -7.41 -10.00 30.65
CA LEU A 172 -7.40 -11.34 31.21
C LEU A 172 -6.03 -11.68 31.77
N VAL A 173 -6.03 -12.41 32.88
CA VAL A 173 -4.84 -12.99 33.51
C VAL A 173 -4.71 -14.45 33.06
N ASN A 174 -3.52 -14.86 32.63
CA ASN A 174 -3.23 -16.25 32.30
C ASN A 174 -2.54 -16.94 33.48
N ILE A 175 -3.16 -17.99 34.00
CA ILE A 175 -2.65 -18.80 35.11
C ILE A 175 -2.63 -20.26 34.66
N GLY A 176 -1.43 -20.82 34.49
CA GLY A 176 -1.26 -22.22 34.10
C GLY A 176 -1.92 -22.61 32.77
N GLY A 177 -2.05 -21.66 31.83
CA GLY A 177 -2.70 -21.86 30.52
C GLY A 177 -4.20 -21.57 30.50
N ASN A 178 -4.81 -21.25 31.65
CA ASN A 178 -6.21 -20.87 31.76
C ASN A 178 -6.35 -19.35 31.92
N PHE A 179 -7.39 -18.77 31.33
CA PHE A 179 -7.62 -17.33 31.34
C PHE A 179 -8.74 -16.95 32.29
N PHE A 180 -8.54 -15.85 33.02
CA PHE A 180 -9.48 -15.34 34.00
C PHE A 180 -9.62 -13.83 33.89
N SER A 181 -10.83 -13.32 34.06
CA SER A 181 -11.01 -11.91 34.40
C SER A 181 -10.75 -11.71 35.89
N GLN A 182 -9.97 -10.70 36.24
CA GLN A 182 -9.72 -10.33 37.62
C GLN A 182 -10.65 -9.20 38.05
N THR A 183 -11.23 -9.32 39.24
CA THR A 183 -11.92 -8.23 39.91
C THR A 183 -11.29 -8.02 41.29
N ASP A 184 -10.90 -6.78 41.58
CA ASP A 184 -10.38 -6.42 42.90
C ASP A 184 -11.57 -6.14 43.83
N ASN A 185 -11.68 -6.91 44.90
CA ASN A 185 -12.72 -6.75 45.91
C ASN A 185 -12.34 -5.67 46.92
N ALA A 186 -13.34 -5.11 47.59
CA ALA A 186 -13.15 -4.03 48.57
C ALA A 186 -12.33 -4.46 49.82
N ASP A 187 -12.24 -5.76 50.09
CA ASP A 187 -11.44 -6.35 51.18
C ASP A 187 -9.97 -6.59 50.77
N GLY A 188 -9.57 -6.17 49.57
CA GLY A 188 -8.23 -6.38 49.02
C GLY A 188 -8.00 -7.78 48.46
N THR A 189 -9.00 -8.67 48.49
CA THR A 189 -8.93 -9.97 47.80
C THR A 189 -9.20 -9.80 46.30
N LYS A 190 -8.72 -10.74 45.49
CA LYS A 190 -8.92 -10.74 44.04
C LYS A 190 -9.78 -11.93 43.64
N THR A 191 -10.91 -11.67 42.99
CA THR A 191 -11.74 -12.73 42.41
C THR A 191 -11.32 -13.00 40.98
N LEU A 192 -11.00 -14.26 40.69
CA LEU A 192 -10.68 -14.74 39.35
C LEU A 192 -11.88 -15.50 38.79
N THR A 193 -12.47 -14.97 37.73
CA THR A 193 -13.60 -15.64 37.05
C THR A 193 -13.11 -16.19 35.72
N PRO A 194 -13.33 -17.50 35.42
CA PRO A 194 -12.92 -18.07 34.13
C PRO A 194 -13.49 -17.30 32.95
N SER A 195 -12.66 -16.99 31.95
CA SER A 195 -13.06 -16.28 30.74
C SER A 195 -12.25 -16.75 29.53
N LYS A 196 -12.76 -16.56 28.32
CA LYS A 196 -12.08 -16.96 27.08
C LYS A 196 -11.36 -15.75 26.45
N PRO A 197 -10.09 -15.90 26.04
CA PRO A 197 -9.41 -14.86 25.29
C PRO A 197 -10.03 -14.74 23.90
N ALA A 198 -10.33 -13.51 23.49
CA ALA A 198 -10.85 -13.22 22.15
C ALA A 198 -9.84 -12.47 21.29
N LYS A 199 -9.00 -11.61 21.88
CA LYS A 199 -8.00 -10.81 21.17
C LYS A 199 -6.72 -10.69 21.97
N VAL A 200 -5.64 -10.42 21.26
CA VAL A 200 -4.36 -9.99 21.82
C VAL A 200 -4.21 -8.50 21.54
N ARG A 201 -3.95 -7.71 22.58
CA ARG A 201 -3.86 -6.25 22.52
C ARG A 201 -2.46 -5.79 22.91
N ILE A 202 -1.93 -4.82 22.17
CA ILE A 202 -0.75 -4.07 22.61
C ILE A 202 -1.23 -2.90 23.49
N SER A 203 -0.93 -2.98 24.78
CA SER A 203 -1.30 -2.04 25.85
C SER A 203 -0.14 -1.08 26.10
N SER A 204 -0.14 0.05 25.39
CA SER A 204 0.87 1.11 25.53
C SER A 204 0.23 2.48 25.35
N ASP A 205 0.67 3.47 26.13
CA ASP A 205 0.24 4.86 26.04
C ASP A 205 0.71 5.53 24.73
N LYS A 206 1.77 4.99 24.13
CA LYS A 206 2.32 5.42 22.84
C LYS A 206 2.29 4.28 21.82
N PRO A 207 2.08 4.58 20.52
CA PRO A 207 2.20 3.57 19.48
C PRO A 207 3.57 2.87 19.52
N MET A 208 3.56 1.54 19.41
CA MET A 208 4.76 0.73 19.36
C MET A 208 5.00 0.19 17.96
N GLN A 209 6.27 -0.01 17.60
CA GLN A 209 6.64 -0.78 16.42
C GLN A 209 6.65 -2.26 16.76
N LEU A 210 5.99 -3.07 15.93
CA LEU A 210 6.14 -4.52 15.96
C LEU A 210 7.21 -4.91 14.92
N THR A 211 8.39 -5.32 15.39
CA THR A 211 9.51 -5.69 14.53
C THR A 211 9.64 -7.20 14.41
N ASN A 212 10.43 -7.66 13.43
CA ASN A 212 10.65 -9.09 13.16
C ASN A 212 9.36 -9.86 12.83
N VAL A 213 8.39 -9.18 12.22
CA VAL A 213 7.19 -9.81 11.64
C VAL A 213 7.60 -10.39 10.29
N ALA A 214 7.53 -11.72 10.16
CA ALA A 214 7.71 -12.39 8.88
C ALA A 214 6.67 -11.93 7.86
N ASP A 215 6.90 -12.17 6.57
CA ASP A 215 5.90 -11.89 5.54
C ASP A 215 4.64 -12.72 5.82
N GLY A 216 3.50 -12.06 5.98
CA GLY A 216 2.21 -12.74 6.14
C GLY A 216 1.73 -13.32 4.81
N GLU A 217 0.94 -14.38 4.84
CA GLU A 217 0.30 -14.86 3.62
C GLU A 217 -0.66 -13.79 3.06
N VAL A 218 -0.57 -13.48 1.76
CA VAL A 218 -1.48 -12.53 1.10
C VAL A 218 -2.48 -13.30 0.25
N SER A 219 -3.62 -13.63 0.84
CA SER A 219 -4.75 -14.32 0.20
C SER A 219 -6.09 -13.78 0.72
N GLU A 220 -7.20 -14.07 0.03
CA GLU A 220 -8.53 -13.50 0.34
C GLU A 220 -9.01 -13.79 1.77
N ASN A 221 -8.60 -14.93 2.34
CA ASN A 221 -9.01 -15.36 3.68
C ASN A 221 -7.89 -15.25 4.72
N SER A 222 -6.76 -14.60 4.39
CA SER A 222 -5.63 -14.47 5.31
C SER A 222 -5.98 -13.61 6.50
N THR A 223 -5.57 -14.06 7.68
CA THR A 223 -5.63 -13.30 8.94
C THR A 223 -4.25 -12.92 9.44
N ASP A 224 -3.21 -13.15 8.63
CA ASP A 224 -1.83 -12.86 9.00
C ASP A 224 -1.57 -11.36 9.03
N ALA A 225 -0.66 -10.96 9.92
CA ALA A 225 -0.14 -9.61 9.90
C ALA A 225 0.81 -9.46 8.70
N VAL A 226 0.61 -8.41 7.89
CA VAL A 226 1.56 -8.02 6.85
C VAL A 226 2.58 -7.03 7.39
N ASN A 227 3.83 -7.15 6.93
CA ASN A 227 4.90 -6.26 7.37
C ASN A 227 5.13 -5.09 6.38
N GLY A 228 6.08 -4.22 6.71
CA GLY A 228 6.39 -3.03 5.92
C GLY A 228 6.94 -3.33 4.51
N SER A 229 7.69 -4.44 4.31
CA SER A 229 8.21 -4.82 2.99
C SER A 229 7.10 -5.19 2.03
N GLN A 230 6.10 -5.94 2.49
CA GLN A 230 4.95 -6.33 1.66
C GLN A 230 4.13 -5.11 1.23
N LEU A 231 3.87 -4.17 2.14
CA LEU A 231 3.17 -2.92 1.80
C LEU A 231 4.00 -2.04 0.84
N TYR A 232 5.32 -2.02 1.02
CA TYR A 232 6.24 -1.30 0.14
C TYR A 232 6.26 -1.86 -1.28
N GLU A 233 6.22 -3.19 -1.43
CA GLU A 233 6.13 -3.86 -2.73
C GLU A 233 4.83 -3.50 -3.47
N VAL A 234 3.69 -3.52 -2.79
CA VAL A 234 2.39 -3.12 -3.36
C VAL A 234 2.44 -1.65 -3.81
N LYS A 235 2.97 -0.77 -2.95
CA LYS A 235 3.12 0.66 -3.27
C LYS A 235 3.96 0.87 -4.54
N ASN A 236 5.06 0.14 -4.69
CA ASN A 236 5.97 0.27 -5.83
C ASN A 236 5.51 -0.47 -7.08
N SER A 237 4.67 -1.49 -6.95
CA SER A 237 4.10 -2.21 -8.08
C SER A 237 3.14 -1.34 -8.88
N GLY A 238 2.29 -0.55 -8.20
CA GLY A 238 1.56 0.54 -8.84
C GLY A 238 0.72 0.12 -10.05
N LEU A 239 0.54 1.07 -10.98
CA LEU A 239 -0.11 0.84 -12.28
C LEU A 239 0.92 0.96 -13.41
N THR A 240 0.85 0.05 -14.38
CA THR A 240 1.59 0.14 -15.65
C THR A 240 0.66 0.61 -16.76
N PHE A 241 1.06 1.68 -17.45
CA PHE A 241 0.38 2.22 -18.61
C PHE A 241 1.22 1.93 -19.86
N ALA A 242 0.69 1.13 -20.77
CA ALA A 242 1.33 0.88 -22.06
C ALA A 242 0.74 1.83 -23.13
N GLY A 243 1.62 2.43 -23.93
CA GLY A 243 1.24 3.20 -25.10
C GLY A 243 1.37 2.40 -26.39
N ASP A 244 1.12 3.03 -27.53
CA ASP A 244 1.47 2.45 -28.84
C ASP A 244 3.01 2.30 -28.98
N GLU A 245 3.77 3.10 -28.24
CA GLU A 245 5.22 3.00 -28.06
C GLU A 245 5.58 3.11 -26.57
N GLY A 246 6.28 2.11 -26.04
CA GLY A 246 6.82 2.10 -24.68
C GLY A 246 5.81 1.84 -23.56
N GLU A 247 6.34 1.74 -22.34
CA GLU A 247 5.58 1.51 -21.11
C GLU A 247 6.00 2.51 -20.03
N PHE A 248 5.03 2.91 -19.22
CA PHE A 248 5.22 3.82 -18.09
C PHE A 248 4.64 3.18 -16.82
N LYS A 249 5.48 2.99 -15.81
CA LYS A 249 5.08 2.46 -14.50
C LYS A 249 4.99 3.59 -13.47
N SER A 250 3.89 3.64 -12.74
CA SER A 250 3.60 4.67 -11.74
C SER A 250 3.25 4.01 -10.40
N PRO A 251 4.08 4.22 -9.35
CA PRO A 251 3.77 3.76 -7.99
C PRO A 251 2.44 4.33 -7.47
N LEU A 252 1.80 3.60 -6.56
CA LEU A 252 0.59 4.07 -5.90
C LEU A 252 0.85 5.38 -5.15
N GLY A 253 -0.08 6.32 -5.27
CA GLY A 253 0.01 7.66 -4.66
C GLY A 253 0.86 8.67 -5.43
N SER A 254 1.47 8.28 -6.56
CA SER A 254 2.14 9.25 -7.45
C SER A 254 1.13 9.95 -8.37
N LYS A 255 1.43 11.19 -8.77
CA LYS A 255 0.61 11.96 -9.70
C LYS A 255 1.00 11.62 -11.15
N VAL A 256 0.12 10.94 -11.88
CA VAL A 256 0.23 10.78 -13.33
C VAL A 256 -0.42 11.98 -14.01
N THR A 257 0.31 12.66 -14.90
CA THR A 257 -0.22 13.79 -15.68
C THR A 257 -0.37 13.39 -17.13
N VAL A 258 -1.58 13.53 -17.67
CA VAL A 258 -1.89 13.33 -19.10
C VAL A 258 -2.19 14.69 -19.71
N SER A 259 -1.38 15.16 -20.66
CA SER A 259 -1.47 16.54 -21.18
C SER A 259 -1.59 16.59 -22.71
N GLY A 260 -2.61 17.29 -23.21
CA GLY A 260 -2.89 17.50 -24.65
C GLY A 260 -2.45 18.87 -25.21
N GLY A 261 -1.54 19.59 -24.55
CA GLY A 261 -0.95 20.86 -25.02
C GLY A 261 -1.79 22.12 -24.79
N VAL A 262 -3.10 22.11 -25.09
CA VAL A 262 -4.00 23.26 -24.86
C VAL A 262 -4.46 23.29 -23.40
N LYS A 263 -4.18 24.39 -22.69
CA LYS A 263 -4.50 24.55 -21.25
C LYS A 263 -5.79 25.31 -20.96
N ASP A 264 -6.27 26.09 -21.92
CA ASP A 264 -7.48 26.90 -21.80
C ASP A 264 -8.69 26.04 -22.14
N SER A 265 -9.47 25.66 -21.12
CA SER A 265 -10.63 24.79 -21.28
C SER A 265 -11.71 25.36 -22.22
N SER A 266 -11.77 26.68 -22.42
CA SER A 266 -12.73 27.29 -23.35
C SER A 266 -12.40 27.02 -24.83
N LYS A 267 -11.18 26.57 -25.12
CA LYS A 267 -10.70 26.18 -26.45
C LYS A 267 -10.73 24.68 -26.70
N LEU A 268 -11.19 23.90 -25.72
CA LEU A 268 -11.35 22.45 -25.83
C LEU A 268 -12.78 22.12 -26.25
N THR A 269 -12.92 21.09 -27.07
CA THR A 269 -14.23 20.57 -27.46
C THR A 269 -14.63 19.39 -26.59
N ASN A 270 -15.93 19.26 -26.36
CA ASN A 270 -16.50 18.06 -25.75
C ASN A 270 -16.82 17.02 -26.84
N ASN A 271 -16.96 15.76 -26.45
CA ASN A 271 -17.52 14.67 -27.28
C ASN A 271 -16.71 14.21 -28.51
N ASN A 272 -15.69 14.95 -28.96
CA ASN A 272 -14.90 14.56 -30.13
C ASN A 272 -13.88 13.43 -29.87
N ILE A 273 -13.58 13.13 -28.60
CA ILE A 273 -12.70 12.04 -28.18
C ILE A 273 -13.51 11.05 -27.33
N GLY A 274 -13.56 9.80 -27.78
CA GLY A 274 -14.16 8.68 -27.04
C GLY A 274 -13.09 7.76 -26.46
N VAL A 275 -13.39 7.16 -25.31
CA VAL A 275 -12.55 6.13 -24.66
C VAL A 275 -13.36 4.85 -24.54
N VAL A 276 -12.85 3.74 -25.11
CA VAL A 276 -13.52 2.44 -25.11
C VAL A 276 -12.67 1.43 -24.33
N ALA A 277 -13.21 0.88 -23.24
CA ALA A 277 -12.57 -0.17 -22.47
C ALA A 277 -12.88 -1.56 -23.05
N LYS A 278 -11.86 -2.31 -23.48
CA LYS A 278 -12.00 -3.68 -23.99
C LYS A 278 -10.69 -4.45 -23.83
N ASP A 279 -10.78 -5.72 -23.42
CA ASP A 279 -9.64 -6.66 -23.33
C ASP A 279 -8.47 -6.11 -22.48
N GLY A 280 -8.77 -5.40 -21.39
CA GLY A 280 -7.76 -4.78 -20.52
C GLY A 280 -7.10 -3.50 -21.10
N LYS A 281 -7.56 -3.01 -22.26
CA LYS A 281 -7.09 -1.78 -22.92
C LYS A 281 -8.14 -0.68 -22.89
N LEU A 282 -7.69 0.58 -22.85
CA LEU A 282 -8.50 1.76 -23.14
C LEU A 282 -8.14 2.29 -24.54
N ASP A 283 -9.00 2.06 -25.53
CA ASP A 283 -8.82 2.65 -26.86
C ASP A 283 -9.32 4.10 -26.86
N VAL A 284 -8.44 5.05 -27.18
CA VAL A 284 -8.80 6.46 -27.40
C VAL A 284 -9.07 6.68 -28.89
N LYS A 285 -10.26 7.16 -29.25
CA LYS A 285 -10.72 7.29 -30.65
C LYS A 285 -11.30 8.67 -30.92
N LEU A 286 -11.12 9.17 -32.14
CA LEU A 286 -11.84 10.33 -32.64
C LEU A 286 -13.28 9.96 -33.00
N ALA A 287 -14.22 10.89 -32.80
CA ALA A 287 -15.58 10.76 -33.30
C ALA A 287 -15.60 10.77 -34.85
N LYS A 288 -16.54 10.02 -35.45
CA LYS A 288 -16.70 9.99 -36.92
C LYS A 288 -17.14 11.33 -37.49
N ALA A 289 -17.99 12.03 -36.76
CA ALA A 289 -18.37 13.40 -37.05
C ALA A 289 -17.74 14.28 -35.98
N LEU A 290 -16.88 15.21 -36.40
CA LEU A 290 -16.29 16.18 -35.48
C LEU A 290 -17.20 17.40 -35.41
N THR A 291 -17.62 17.79 -34.21
CA THR A 291 -18.52 18.92 -33.97
C THR A 291 -17.86 19.97 -33.08
N ASP A 292 -18.38 21.20 -33.07
CA ASP A 292 -17.90 22.31 -32.23
C ASP A 292 -16.42 22.71 -32.43
N LEU A 293 -15.82 22.31 -33.56
CA LEU A 293 -14.50 22.80 -33.97
C LEU A 293 -14.63 24.18 -34.59
N THR A 294 -13.76 25.11 -34.19
CA THR A 294 -13.71 26.46 -34.78
C THR A 294 -12.88 26.51 -36.06
N SER A 295 -11.81 25.72 -36.11
CA SER A 295 -10.87 25.70 -37.23
C SER A 295 -9.99 24.46 -37.19
N ALA A 296 -9.44 24.07 -38.35
CA ALA A 296 -8.33 23.14 -38.49
C ALA A 296 -7.27 23.74 -39.42
N GLU A 297 -6.01 23.70 -38.98
CA GLU A 297 -4.84 24.14 -39.76
C GLU A 297 -4.03 22.92 -40.18
N PHE A 298 -3.66 22.88 -41.46
CA PHE A 298 -2.79 21.86 -42.03
C PHE A 298 -1.62 22.55 -42.73
N LYS A 299 -0.40 22.28 -42.28
CA LYS A 299 0.82 22.84 -42.87
C LYS A 299 1.64 21.72 -43.49
N ASP A 300 2.04 21.90 -44.75
CA ASP A 300 2.96 20.98 -45.42
C ASP A 300 4.44 21.35 -45.17
N SER A 301 5.34 20.48 -45.63
CA SER A 301 6.80 20.69 -45.49
C SER A 301 7.31 21.92 -46.25
N ASP A 302 6.60 22.36 -47.28
CA ASP A 302 6.97 23.50 -48.13
C ASP A 302 6.49 24.83 -47.54
N GLY A 303 5.77 24.76 -46.41
CA GLY A 303 5.27 25.91 -45.67
C GLY A 303 3.92 26.42 -46.15
N ASN A 304 3.24 25.72 -47.06
CA ASN A 304 1.88 26.07 -47.45
C ASN A 304 0.92 25.73 -46.32
N VAL A 305 -0.06 26.61 -46.08
CA VAL A 305 -1.02 26.48 -44.98
C VAL A 305 -2.43 26.36 -45.56
N THR A 306 -3.11 25.27 -45.22
CA THR A 306 -4.54 25.09 -45.47
C THR A 306 -5.30 25.31 -44.18
N ASN A 307 -6.19 26.30 -44.17
CA ASN A 307 -7.11 26.54 -43.07
C ASN A 307 -8.53 26.17 -43.49
N VAL A 308 -9.20 25.43 -42.62
CA VAL A 308 -10.62 25.10 -42.71
C VAL A 308 -11.30 25.69 -41.50
N ASP A 309 -12.21 26.64 -41.69
CA ASP A 309 -12.94 27.30 -40.61
C ASP A 309 -14.37 27.65 -41.03
N GLY A 310 -15.10 28.36 -40.18
CA GLY A 310 -16.47 28.79 -40.46
C GLY A 310 -16.61 29.75 -41.67
N LYS A 311 -15.52 30.32 -42.19
CA LYS A 311 -15.53 31.17 -43.39
C LYS A 311 -15.34 30.37 -44.67
N GLY A 312 -14.77 29.17 -44.59
CA GLY A 312 -14.59 28.26 -45.71
C GLY A 312 -13.22 27.57 -45.70
N ILE A 313 -12.64 27.42 -46.90
CA ILE A 313 -11.33 26.79 -47.09
C ILE A 313 -10.39 27.81 -47.71
N SER A 314 -9.21 28.01 -47.12
CA SER A 314 -8.16 28.85 -47.68
C SER A 314 -6.83 28.13 -47.71
N ILE A 315 -6.11 28.23 -48.83
CA ILE A 315 -4.78 27.70 -49.04
C ILE A 315 -3.85 28.88 -49.32
N THR A 316 -2.96 29.17 -48.37
CA THR A 316 -1.94 30.21 -48.50
C THR A 316 -0.63 29.55 -48.88
N GLY A 317 -0.19 29.80 -50.11
CA GLY A 317 1.12 29.33 -50.57
C GLY A 317 2.25 30.11 -49.90
N ASN A 318 3.45 29.52 -49.84
CA ASN A 318 4.64 30.19 -49.31
C ASN A 318 5.00 31.50 -50.06
N ASN A 319 4.52 31.65 -51.30
CA ASN A 319 4.63 32.89 -52.09
C ASN A 319 3.66 34.01 -51.67
N GLY A 320 2.88 33.82 -50.61
CA GLY A 320 1.88 34.77 -50.09
C GLY A 320 0.57 34.83 -50.86
N LYS A 321 0.43 34.08 -51.97
CA LYS A 321 -0.83 34.02 -52.72
C LYS A 321 -1.81 33.07 -52.03
N THR A 322 -3.03 33.54 -51.84
CA THR A 322 -4.09 32.77 -51.18
C THR A 322 -5.15 32.36 -52.19
N THR A 323 -5.40 31.06 -52.28
CA THR A 323 -6.58 30.51 -52.98
C THR A 323 -7.65 30.21 -51.93
N SER A 324 -8.89 30.65 -52.12
CA SER A 324 -9.94 30.44 -51.13
C SER A 324 -11.30 30.14 -51.76
N LEU A 325 -12.05 29.27 -51.10
CA LEU A 325 -13.47 29.03 -51.32
C LEU A 325 -14.23 29.46 -50.06
N THR A 326 -14.95 30.57 -50.15
CA THR A 326 -15.70 31.14 -49.02
C THR A 326 -17.16 31.37 -49.42
N ALA A 327 -17.97 31.92 -48.51
CA ALA A 327 -19.33 32.37 -48.82
C ALA A 327 -19.40 33.41 -49.96
N ASP A 328 -18.33 34.16 -50.19
CA ASP A 328 -18.22 35.14 -51.28
C ASP A 328 -17.83 34.51 -52.63
N GLY A 329 -17.55 33.20 -52.64
CA GLY A 329 -17.19 32.44 -53.83
C GLY A 329 -15.73 32.00 -53.88
N LEU A 330 -15.24 31.76 -55.10
CA LEU A 330 -13.87 31.29 -55.37
C LEU A 330 -12.95 32.46 -55.68
N ASN A 331 -11.85 32.60 -54.92
CA ASN A 331 -10.72 33.45 -55.25
C ASN A 331 -9.51 32.56 -55.58
N ASN A 332 -9.00 32.65 -56.81
CA ASN A 332 -7.85 31.84 -57.24
C ASN A 332 -6.48 32.47 -56.90
N GLY A 333 -6.44 33.56 -56.12
CA GLY A 333 -5.19 34.18 -55.69
C GLY A 333 -4.30 34.69 -56.81
N GLY A 334 -4.88 35.01 -57.98
CA GLY A 334 -4.14 35.37 -59.19
C GLY A 334 -3.34 34.21 -59.82
N ASN A 335 -3.62 32.96 -59.44
CA ASN A 335 -3.04 31.78 -60.08
C ASN A 335 -3.72 31.51 -61.43
N ARG A 336 -3.06 30.72 -62.28
CA ARG A 336 -3.70 30.19 -63.50
C ARG A 336 -4.72 29.12 -63.13
N ILE A 337 -5.88 29.17 -63.75
CA ILE A 337 -6.84 28.05 -63.77
C ILE A 337 -6.53 27.23 -65.02
N THR A 338 -6.16 25.96 -64.84
CA THR A 338 -5.86 25.02 -65.93
C THR A 338 -6.95 23.96 -66.03
N ASN A 339 -6.95 23.18 -67.13
CA ASN A 339 -7.92 22.11 -67.38
C ASN A 339 -9.40 22.57 -67.41
N VAL A 340 -9.63 23.82 -67.81
CA VAL A 340 -10.98 24.34 -68.08
C VAL A 340 -11.44 23.82 -69.45
N ALA A 341 -12.38 22.89 -69.45
CA ALA A 341 -13.03 22.42 -70.66
C ALA A 341 -13.77 23.56 -71.39
N PRO A 342 -14.04 23.44 -72.70
CA PRO A 342 -14.91 24.40 -73.38
C PRO A 342 -16.28 24.48 -72.69
N GLY A 343 -16.72 25.68 -72.33
CA GLY A 343 -18.05 25.90 -71.75
C GLY A 343 -19.16 25.50 -72.72
N ILE A 344 -20.19 24.83 -72.20
CA ILE A 344 -21.35 24.34 -72.96
C ILE A 344 -22.61 25.12 -72.58
N LYS A 345 -22.81 25.42 -71.29
CA LYS A 345 -23.91 26.24 -70.77
C LYS A 345 -23.47 27.70 -70.59
N ASP A 346 -24.45 28.60 -70.54
CA ASP A 346 -24.21 30.04 -70.38
C ASP A 346 -23.51 30.41 -69.06
N THR A 347 -23.58 29.54 -68.05
CA THR A 347 -22.94 29.73 -66.73
C THR A 347 -21.56 29.07 -66.62
N ASP A 348 -21.11 28.37 -67.66
CA ASP A 348 -19.81 27.71 -67.63
C ASP A 348 -18.68 28.73 -67.86
N ALA A 349 -17.50 28.47 -67.28
CA ALA A 349 -16.33 29.27 -67.58
C ALA A 349 -15.88 29.08 -69.04
N VAL A 350 -15.54 30.17 -69.72
CA VAL A 350 -14.99 30.15 -71.07
C VAL A 350 -13.48 29.96 -71.00
N ASN A 351 -12.95 29.00 -71.77
CA ASN A 351 -11.51 28.80 -71.85
C ASN A 351 -10.85 29.66 -72.95
N VAL A 352 -9.52 29.77 -72.91
CA VAL A 352 -8.78 30.62 -73.87
C VAL A 352 -8.94 30.14 -75.31
N ALA A 353 -9.17 28.84 -75.56
CA ALA A 353 -9.39 28.31 -76.90
C ALA A 353 -10.69 28.84 -77.52
N GLN A 354 -11.79 28.88 -76.74
CA GLN A 354 -13.06 29.47 -77.16
C GLN A 354 -12.93 30.98 -77.44
N LEU A 355 -12.26 31.72 -76.56
CA LEU A 355 -12.03 33.16 -76.76
C LEU A 355 -11.21 33.43 -78.03
N ARG A 356 -10.14 32.66 -78.27
CA ARG A 356 -9.34 32.76 -79.50
C ARG A 356 -10.16 32.42 -80.75
N GLY A 357 -11.03 31.41 -80.67
CA GLY A 357 -11.97 31.07 -81.73
C GLY A 357 -12.86 32.26 -82.11
N THR A 358 -13.49 32.90 -81.12
CA THR A 358 -14.32 34.10 -81.33
C THR A 358 -13.50 35.28 -81.87
N ALA A 359 -12.32 35.53 -81.33
CA ALA A 359 -11.44 36.61 -81.79
C ALA A 359 -11.01 36.44 -83.25
N ASN A 360 -10.65 35.21 -83.66
CA ASN A 360 -10.30 34.91 -85.05
C ASN A 360 -11.48 35.10 -86.01
N ASN A 361 -12.68 34.65 -85.62
CA ASN A 361 -13.90 34.85 -86.40
C ASN A 361 -14.21 36.35 -86.59
N LEU A 362 -14.05 37.15 -85.53
CA LEU A 362 -14.23 38.60 -85.60
C LEU A 362 -13.19 39.25 -86.51
N ASN A 363 -11.91 38.90 -86.37
CA ASN A 363 -10.84 39.44 -87.22
C ASN A 363 -11.07 39.11 -88.70
N ASN A 364 -11.52 37.89 -89.01
CA ASN A 364 -11.88 37.50 -90.38
C ASN A 364 -13.04 38.33 -90.93
N ARG A 365 -14.07 38.60 -90.11
CA ARG A 365 -15.19 39.46 -90.49
C ARG A 365 -14.75 40.92 -90.68
N ILE A 366 -13.89 41.46 -89.83
CA ILE A 366 -13.31 42.81 -89.97
C ILE A 366 -12.55 42.92 -91.28
N ASN A 367 -11.64 41.98 -91.57
CA ASN A 367 -10.87 41.95 -92.82
C ASN A 367 -11.79 41.84 -94.04
N LYS A 368 -12.89 41.09 -93.94
CA LYS A 368 -13.89 41.01 -95.01
C LYS A 368 -14.62 42.34 -95.21
N VAL A 369 -15.02 43.01 -94.14
CA VAL A 369 -15.68 44.33 -94.20
C VAL A 369 -14.73 45.39 -94.77
N ASP A 370 -13.49 45.47 -94.28
CA ASP A 370 -12.47 46.40 -94.78
C ASP A 370 -12.22 46.21 -96.28
N ARG A 371 -11.98 44.99 -96.73
CA ARG A 371 -11.79 44.70 -98.15
C ARG A 371 -13.04 45.00 -98.99
N ASN A 372 -14.23 44.69 -98.50
CA ASN A 372 -15.47 45.04 -99.20
C ASN A 372 -15.64 46.57 -99.31
N ALA A 373 -15.29 47.32 -98.26
CA ALA A 373 -15.34 48.78 -98.27
C ALA A 373 -14.35 49.35 -99.29
N ARG A 374 -13.09 48.87 -99.30
CA ARG A 374 -12.07 49.26 -100.28
C ARG A 374 -12.50 48.96 -101.73
N ALA A 375 -13.08 47.78 -101.96
CA ALA A 375 -13.61 47.40 -103.26
C ALA A 375 -14.81 48.24 -103.70
N GLY A 376 -15.68 48.63 -102.75
CA GLY A 376 -16.77 49.59 -102.99
C GLY A 376 -16.23 50.96 -103.41
N THR A 377 -15.21 51.47 -102.71
CA THR A 377 -14.52 52.72 -103.09
C THR A 377 -13.86 52.59 -104.46
N ALA A 378 -13.23 51.45 -104.78
CA ALA A 378 -12.70 51.20 -106.11
C ALA A 378 -13.81 51.26 -107.17
N SER A 379 -14.94 50.56 -106.99
CA SER A 379 -16.09 50.68 -107.90
C SER A 379 -16.58 52.12 -108.08
N ALA A 380 -16.65 52.91 -107.01
CA ALA A 380 -17.04 54.31 -107.07
C ALA A 380 -16.02 55.16 -107.87
N LEU A 381 -14.71 54.95 -107.64
CA LEU A 381 -13.65 55.59 -108.40
C LEU A 381 -13.71 55.22 -109.90
N ALA A 382 -13.96 53.94 -110.22
CA ALA A 382 -14.10 53.48 -111.60
C ALA A 382 -15.30 54.11 -112.30
N ALA A 383 -16.41 54.33 -111.58
CA ALA A 383 -17.56 55.05 -112.12
C ALA A 383 -17.28 56.55 -112.29
N ALA A 384 -16.51 57.14 -111.38
CA ALA A 384 -16.15 58.56 -111.42
C ALA A 384 -15.25 58.90 -112.63
N THR A 385 -14.41 57.96 -113.09
CA THR A 385 -13.54 58.16 -114.25
C THR A 385 -14.23 57.95 -115.60
N LEU A 386 -15.50 57.54 -115.63
CA LEU A 386 -16.24 57.34 -116.88
C LEU A 386 -16.48 58.68 -117.59
N PRO A 387 -15.98 58.87 -118.83
CA PRO A 387 -16.26 60.07 -119.61
C PRO A 387 -17.75 60.20 -119.92
N GLN A 388 -18.21 61.45 -120.02
CA GLN A 388 -19.58 61.79 -120.37
C GLN A 388 -19.65 62.22 -121.84
N ALA A 389 -20.75 61.93 -122.53
CA ALA A 389 -21.01 62.48 -123.85
C ALA A 389 -20.90 64.01 -123.81
N TYR A 390 -20.33 64.62 -124.85
CA TYR A 390 -20.09 66.07 -124.94
C TYR A 390 -20.70 66.72 -126.19
N LEU A 391 -21.34 65.93 -127.06
CA LEU A 391 -21.99 66.38 -128.30
C LEU A 391 -23.52 66.19 -128.22
N PRO A 392 -24.34 67.21 -128.55
CA PRO A 392 -25.80 67.08 -128.59
C PRO A 392 -26.28 65.96 -129.52
N GLY A 393 -27.32 65.23 -129.11
CA GLY A 393 -27.91 64.11 -129.86
C GLY A 393 -27.04 62.85 -129.97
N LYS A 394 -25.88 62.81 -129.30
CA LYS A 394 -24.98 61.64 -129.29
C LYS A 394 -25.08 60.87 -127.98
N SER A 395 -25.00 59.54 -128.11
CA SER A 395 -24.86 58.62 -126.98
C SER A 395 -23.42 58.11 -126.91
N LEU A 396 -22.91 57.91 -125.70
CA LEU A 396 -21.57 57.43 -125.42
C LEU A 396 -21.63 56.25 -124.45
N VAL A 397 -20.94 55.17 -124.80
CA VAL A 397 -20.69 54.02 -123.93
C VAL A 397 -19.23 54.06 -123.50
N ALA A 398 -18.96 53.88 -122.21
CA ALA A 398 -17.62 53.92 -121.64
C ALA A 398 -17.37 52.74 -120.68
N LEU A 399 -16.10 52.36 -120.59
CA LEU A 399 -15.58 51.39 -119.64
C LEU A 399 -14.52 52.09 -118.78
N GLY A 400 -14.65 52.00 -117.46
CA GLY A 400 -13.75 52.56 -116.47
C GLY A 400 -13.16 51.47 -115.59
N GLY A 401 -11.89 51.63 -115.22
CA GLY A 401 -11.19 50.74 -114.28
C GLY A 401 -10.52 51.56 -113.18
N SER A 402 -10.39 50.97 -111.99
CA SER A 402 -9.72 51.61 -110.86
C SER A 402 -9.06 50.59 -109.93
N THR A 403 -8.18 51.08 -109.06
CA THR A 403 -7.60 50.33 -107.95
C THR A 403 -7.61 51.20 -106.69
N TYR A 404 -7.93 50.62 -105.53
CA TYR A 404 -7.86 51.30 -104.24
C TYR A 404 -7.53 50.30 -103.12
N GLY A 405 -6.43 50.54 -102.40
CA GLY A 405 -6.04 49.74 -101.23
C GLY A 405 -5.85 48.24 -101.52
N GLY A 406 -5.49 47.87 -102.75
CA GLY A 406 -5.28 46.49 -103.21
C GLY A 406 -6.50 45.81 -103.86
N GLU A 407 -7.67 46.47 -103.89
CA GLU A 407 -8.89 45.97 -104.55
C GLU A 407 -9.12 46.72 -105.86
N THR A 408 -9.80 46.09 -106.83
CA THR A 408 -10.05 46.67 -108.17
C THR A 408 -11.54 46.89 -108.41
N GLY A 409 -11.86 47.96 -109.14
CA GLY A 409 -13.21 48.31 -109.55
C GLY A 409 -13.31 48.42 -111.07
N ILE A 410 -14.43 47.98 -111.64
CA ILE A 410 -14.76 48.15 -113.06
C ILE A 410 -16.13 48.80 -113.15
N ALA A 411 -16.29 49.73 -114.09
CA ALA A 411 -17.54 50.41 -114.34
C ALA A 411 -17.87 50.42 -115.83
N LEU A 412 -19.13 50.20 -116.17
CA LEU A 412 -19.70 50.37 -117.49
C LEU A 412 -20.69 51.52 -117.43
N GLY A 413 -20.51 52.53 -118.27
CA GLY A 413 -21.36 53.71 -118.32
C GLY A 413 -22.00 53.92 -119.67
N ALA A 414 -23.22 54.43 -119.67
CA ALA A 414 -23.86 55.00 -120.84
C ALA A 414 -24.31 56.42 -120.52
N SER A 415 -24.05 57.37 -121.42
CA SER A 415 -24.55 58.73 -121.29
C SER A 415 -25.08 59.25 -122.62
N THR A 416 -26.05 60.15 -122.57
CA THR A 416 -26.65 60.77 -123.76
C THR A 416 -27.02 62.22 -123.47
N ILE A 417 -26.90 63.07 -124.49
CA ILE A 417 -27.36 64.46 -124.44
C ILE A 417 -28.55 64.60 -125.39
N SER A 418 -29.64 65.21 -124.94
CA SER A 418 -30.79 65.53 -125.81
C SER A 418 -30.37 66.32 -127.05
N ASP A 419 -31.11 66.22 -128.15
CA ASP A 419 -30.80 66.93 -129.40
C ASP A 419 -30.67 68.45 -129.22
N GLY A 420 -31.47 69.04 -128.31
CA GLY A 420 -31.40 70.46 -127.95
C GLY A 420 -30.25 70.84 -127.02
N GLY A 421 -29.38 69.90 -126.64
CA GLY A 421 -28.20 70.14 -125.79
C GLY A 421 -28.48 70.34 -124.30
N ASN A 422 -29.74 70.56 -123.90
CA ASN A 422 -30.07 71.02 -122.55
C ASN A 422 -30.14 69.90 -121.51
N TRP A 423 -30.53 68.67 -121.87
CA TRP A 423 -30.60 67.55 -120.93
C TRP A 423 -29.47 66.55 -121.12
N ILE A 424 -28.85 66.12 -120.01
CA ILE A 424 -27.81 65.10 -119.99
C ILE A 424 -28.25 63.97 -119.06
N LEU A 425 -28.31 62.74 -119.57
CA LEU A 425 -28.53 61.54 -118.76
C LEU A 425 -27.24 60.72 -118.71
N LYS A 426 -26.91 60.20 -117.53
CA LYS A 426 -25.78 59.29 -117.32
C LYS A 426 -26.22 58.14 -116.43
N GLY A 427 -26.06 56.91 -116.90
CA GLY A 427 -26.19 55.69 -116.11
C GLY A 427 -24.84 54.98 -116.02
N SER A 428 -24.56 54.35 -114.88
CA SER A 428 -23.42 53.47 -114.72
C SER A 428 -23.79 52.21 -113.94
N ALA A 429 -23.16 51.11 -114.29
CA ALA A 429 -23.14 49.87 -113.54
C ALA A 429 -21.69 49.57 -113.17
N THR A 430 -21.45 49.09 -111.96
CA THR A 430 -20.11 48.81 -111.44
C THR A 430 -20.03 47.39 -110.93
N SER A 431 -18.82 46.83 -110.97
CA SER A 431 -18.43 45.58 -110.33
C SER A 431 -17.04 45.78 -109.68
N ASN A 432 -16.61 44.86 -108.85
CA ASN A 432 -15.27 44.89 -108.24
C ASN A 432 -14.71 43.48 -108.05
N SER A 433 -13.42 43.43 -107.65
CA SER A 433 -12.69 42.22 -107.27
C SER A 433 -13.36 41.38 -106.17
N ARG A 434 -14.32 41.94 -105.42
CA ARG A 434 -15.11 41.23 -104.40
C ARG A 434 -16.46 40.71 -104.91
N GLY A 435 -16.74 40.90 -106.20
CA GLY A 435 -17.97 40.45 -106.86
C GLY A 435 -19.22 41.24 -106.43
N LYS A 436 -19.06 42.45 -105.87
CA LYS A 436 -20.19 43.31 -105.51
C LYS A 436 -20.55 44.20 -106.69
N LEU A 437 -21.82 44.14 -107.08
CA LEU A 437 -22.37 44.97 -108.15
C LEU A 437 -22.98 46.24 -107.56
N GLY A 438 -22.85 47.34 -108.28
CA GLY A 438 -23.52 48.60 -108.00
C GLY A 438 -24.10 49.19 -109.28
N ALA A 439 -25.05 50.10 -109.15
CA ALA A 439 -25.54 50.89 -110.27
C ALA A 439 -25.94 52.28 -109.78
N GLY A 440 -25.83 53.27 -110.66
CA GLY A 440 -26.23 54.65 -110.39
C GLY A 440 -26.73 55.32 -111.67
N VAL A 441 -27.65 56.25 -111.53
CA VAL A 441 -28.17 57.08 -112.62
C VAL A 441 -28.21 58.53 -112.17
N ALA A 442 -27.93 59.44 -113.10
CA ALA A 442 -27.93 60.87 -112.88
C ALA A 442 -28.52 61.59 -114.10
N VAL A 443 -29.19 62.71 -113.84
CA VAL A 443 -29.72 63.62 -114.85
C VAL A 443 -29.24 65.04 -114.53
N GLY A 444 -28.79 65.76 -115.56
CA GLY A 444 -28.37 67.15 -115.47
C GLY A 444 -29.08 67.98 -116.54
N TYR A 445 -29.33 69.26 -116.23
CA TYR A 445 -29.88 70.24 -117.15
C TYR A 445 -28.94 71.44 -117.25
N GLN A 446 -28.59 71.85 -118.47
CA GLN A 446 -27.77 73.03 -118.75
C GLN A 446 -28.56 74.03 -119.60
N TRP A 447 -28.37 75.32 -119.36
CA TRP A 447 -29.12 76.42 -119.97
C TRP A 447 -28.20 77.48 -120.57
#